data_AF-A0A7Y1XNL7-F1
#
_entry.id   AF-A0A7Y1XNL7-F1
#
_cell.length_a   1.000
_cell.length_b   1.000
_cell.length_c   1.000
_cell.angle_alpha   90.00
_cell.angle_beta   90.00
_cell.angle_gamma   90.00
#
_symmetry.space_group_name_H-M   'P 1'
#
loop_
_entity.id
_entity.type
_entity.pdbx_description
1 polymer ?
#
loop_
_entity_poly.entity_id
_entity_poly.type
_entity_poly.pdbx_seq_one_letter_code
_entity_poly.pdbx_strand_id
1 'polypeptide(L)'
;MKEDIADRSDIRLFVEAFYDKLLTDSDLRHYFSHILEQNTLEKHLETITDFWEDILFLSSKYDRNAMKPHLGLNQRMPFEAHHFKAWLGHFNTTIDQYFNGDKVRLAKNRALSIATIMQIKIKN
;
A
#
# COMPACT_ATOMS: atom_id res chain seq x y z
N MET A 1 2.61 -25.52 1.69
CA MET A 1 1.50 -24.64 2.14
C MET A 1 2.10 -23.26 2.33
N LYS A 2 1.38 -22.16 2.05
CA LYS A 2 1.89 -20.83 2.37
C LYS A 2 1.62 -20.54 3.84
N GLU A 3 2.61 -19.99 4.53
CA GLU A 3 2.50 -19.56 5.92
C GLU A 3 1.81 -18.19 5.99
N ASP A 4 1.31 -17.84 7.18
CA ASP A 4 0.76 -16.51 7.44
C ASP A 4 1.88 -15.49 7.69
N ILE A 5 1.54 -14.20 7.70
CA ILE A 5 2.49 -13.12 8.04
C ILE A 5 2.85 -13.23 9.53
N ALA A 6 4.11 -13.52 9.83
CA ALA A 6 4.58 -13.72 11.20
C ALA A 6 5.22 -12.46 11.80
N ASP A 7 5.94 -11.69 10.99
CA ASP A 7 6.73 -10.57 11.49
C ASP A 7 6.90 -9.42 10.47
N ARG A 8 7.74 -8.43 10.83
CA ARG A 8 8.04 -7.26 9.99
C ARG A 8 8.78 -7.62 8.70
N SER A 9 9.61 -8.65 8.72
CA SER A 9 10.38 -9.09 7.54
C SER A 9 9.44 -9.62 6.46
N ASP A 10 8.40 -10.37 6.86
CA ASP A 10 7.34 -10.81 5.95
C ASP A 10 6.58 -9.63 5.33
N ILE A 11 6.28 -8.60 6.15
CA ILE A 11 5.65 -7.37 5.65
C ILE A 11 6.56 -6.66 4.66
N ARG A 12 7.86 -6.56 4.95
CA ARG A 12 8.84 -5.92 4.05
C ARG A 12 8.88 -6.65 2.70
N LEU A 13 8.96 -7.97 2.70
CA LEU A 13 8.93 -8.78 1.48
C LEU A 13 7.66 -8.53 0.67
N PHE A 14 6.51 -8.51 1.33
CA PHE A 14 5.23 -8.19 0.68
C PHE A 14 5.23 -6.78 0.07
N VAL A 15 5.69 -5.78 0.83
CA VAL A 15 5.70 -4.36 0.41
C VAL A 15 6.62 -4.16 -0.79
N GLU A 16 7.82 -4.75 -0.81
CA GLU A 16 8.73 -4.70 -1.95
C GLU A 16 8.07 -5.28 -3.22
N ALA A 17 7.58 -6.52 -3.13
CA ALA A 17 6.94 -7.19 -4.26
C ALA A 17 5.67 -6.46 -4.74
N PHE A 18 4.96 -5.79 -3.84
CA PHE A 18 3.78 -5.00 -4.17
C PHE A 18 4.18 -3.75 -4.95
N TYR A 19 5.23 -3.04 -4.52
CA TYR A 19 5.72 -1.86 -5.20
C TYR A 19 6.33 -2.17 -6.56
N ASP A 20 6.97 -3.32 -6.74
CA ASP A 20 7.42 -3.76 -8.06
C ASP A 20 6.27 -3.82 -9.08
N LYS A 21 5.08 -4.28 -8.65
CA LYS A 21 3.88 -4.26 -9.49
C LYS A 21 3.35 -2.85 -9.73
N LEU A 22 3.28 -2.02 -8.68
CA LEU A 22 2.81 -0.63 -8.82
C LEU A 22 3.69 0.21 -9.75
N LEU A 23 5.01 0.00 -9.71
CA LEU A 23 5.99 0.74 -10.50
C LEU A 23 6.06 0.26 -11.96
N THR A 24 5.47 -0.89 -12.27
CA THR A 24 5.38 -1.43 -13.64
C THR A 24 3.98 -1.28 -14.26
N ASP A 25 2.97 -0.94 -13.46
CA ASP A 25 1.62 -0.66 -13.91
C ASP A 25 1.51 0.72 -14.58
N SER A 26 1.00 0.78 -15.82
CA SER A 26 0.90 2.02 -16.60
C SER A 26 -0.03 3.06 -15.99
N ASP A 27 -1.07 2.62 -15.28
CA ASP A 27 -2.11 3.47 -14.71
C ASP A 27 -1.69 4.00 -13.32
N LEU A 28 -0.74 3.33 -12.65
CA LEU A 28 -0.34 3.70 -11.28
C LEU A 28 1.06 4.29 -11.19
N ARG A 29 1.99 3.89 -12.06
CA ARG A 29 3.42 4.25 -11.97
C ARG A 29 3.64 5.76 -11.87
N HIS A 30 2.85 6.55 -12.58
CA HIS A 30 3.02 8.01 -12.65
C HIS A 30 2.82 8.72 -11.30
N TYR A 31 2.04 8.14 -10.37
CA TYR A 31 1.88 8.67 -9.01
C TYR A 31 3.15 8.56 -8.16
N PHE A 32 4.08 7.69 -8.55
CA PHE A 32 5.33 7.43 -7.84
C PHE A 32 6.54 8.12 -8.47
N SER A 33 6.37 8.85 -9.58
CA SER A 33 7.48 9.49 -10.32
C SER A 33 8.36 10.35 -9.41
N HIS A 34 7.77 11.15 -8.51
CA HIS A 34 8.54 11.97 -7.59
C HIS A 34 9.43 11.15 -6.64
N ILE A 35 8.93 10.00 -6.15
CA ILE A 35 9.71 9.10 -5.28
C ILE A 35 10.91 8.53 -6.04
N LEU A 36 10.71 8.17 -7.31
CA LEU A 36 11.75 7.66 -8.20
C LEU A 36 12.79 8.75 -8.56
N GLU A 37 12.33 9.94 -8.96
CA GLU A 37 13.17 11.07 -9.33
C GLU A 37 14.05 11.55 -8.17
N GLN A 38 13.52 11.53 -6.95
CA GLN A 38 14.28 11.90 -5.75
C GLN A 38 15.14 10.76 -5.20
N ASN A 39 15.12 9.57 -5.82
CA ASN A 39 15.81 8.37 -5.34
C ASN A 39 15.47 8.03 -3.87
N THR A 40 14.18 8.12 -3.52
CA THR A 40 13.68 7.92 -2.14
C THR A 40 12.85 6.66 -1.97
N LEU A 41 12.87 5.74 -2.95
CA LEU A 41 12.07 4.52 -2.95
C LEU A 41 12.31 3.70 -1.68
N GLU A 42 13.56 3.45 -1.31
CA GLU A 42 13.88 2.66 -0.11
C GLU A 42 13.26 3.23 1.17
N LYS A 43 13.39 4.55 1.38
CA LYS A 43 12.79 5.24 2.53
C LYS A 43 11.25 5.17 2.51
N HIS A 44 10.67 5.17 1.32
CA HIS A 44 9.23 5.02 1.15
C HIS A 44 8.78 3.60 1.52
N LEU A 45 9.47 2.56 1.05
CA LEU A 45 9.19 1.17 1.39
C LEU A 45 9.29 0.92 2.90
N GLU A 46 10.29 1.49 3.58
CA GLU A 46 10.39 1.43 5.04
C GLU A 46 9.17 2.07 5.72
N THR A 47 8.75 3.26 5.27
CA THR A 47 7.56 3.94 5.84
C THR A 47 6.28 3.11 5.65
N ILE A 48 6.12 2.45 4.51
CA ILE A 48 4.94 1.62 4.22
C ILE A 48 5.00 0.27 4.96
N THR A 49 6.20 -0.25 5.18
CA THR A 49 6.42 -1.42 6.05
C THR A 49 6.01 -1.10 7.48
N ASP A 50 6.44 0.05 8.03
CA ASP A 50 6.05 0.48 9.38
C ASP A 50 4.53 0.69 9.50
N PHE A 51 3.90 1.25 8.46
CA PHE A 51 2.44 1.42 8.40
C PHE A 51 1.68 0.10 8.49
N TRP A 52 2.10 -0.91 7.71
CA TRP A 52 1.45 -2.22 7.73
C TRP A 52 1.80 -3.04 8.97
N GLU A 53 3.00 -2.89 9.52
CA GLU A 53 3.38 -3.47 10.82
C GLU A 53 2.45 -2.95 11.92
N ASP A 54 2.22 -1.63 11.95
CA ASP A 54 1.31 -1.03 12.92
C ASP A 54 -0.13 -1.54 12.77
N ILE A 55 -0.65 -1.58 11.55
CA ILE A 55 -2.02 -2.06 11.28
C ILE A 55 -2.20 -3.54 11.65
N LEU A 56 -1.21 -4.38 11.37
CA LEU A 56 -1.34 -5.83 11.55
C LEU A 56 -0.96 -6.28 12.95
N PHE A 57 0.00 -5.64 13.60
CA PHE A 57 0.55 -6.06 14.89
C PHE A 57 0.30 -5.07 16.03
N LEU A 58 -0.34 -3.93 15.77
CA LEU A 58 -0.61 -2.88 16.77
C LEU A 58 0.68 -2.38 17.43
N SER A 59 1.75 -2.27 16.66
CA SER A 59 3.11 -1.94 17.15
C SER A 59 3.25 -0.50 17.64
N SER A 60 2.29 0.38 17.35
CA SER A 60 2.26 1.82 17.67
C SER A 60 3.44 2.61 17.09
N LYS A 61 4.05 2.12 16.01
CA LYS A 61 5.22 2.75 15.37
C LYS A 61 4.86 3.82 14.34
N TYR A 62 3.63 3.82 13.82
CA TYR A 62 3.19 4.71 12.75
C TYR A 62 2.26 5.82 13.26
N ASP A 63 2.77 7.06 13.32
CA ASP A 63 2.01 8.24 13.81
C ASP A 63 1.78 9.30 12.71
N ARG A 64 1.85 8.91 11.44
CA ARG A 64 1.72 9.86 10.32
C ARG A 64 0.30 9.90 9.77
N ASN A 65 -0.14 11.08 9.34
CA ASN A 65 -1.40 11.21 8.60
C ASN A 65 -1.23 10.67 7.16
N ALA A 66 -1.56 9.39 6.95
CA ALA A 66 -1.47 8.71 5.65
C ALA A 66 -2.30 9.40 4.55
N MET A 67 -3.38 10.10 4.88
CA MET A 67 -4.24 10.76 3.89
C MET A 67 -3.60 12.01 3.27
N LYS A 68 -2.82 12.76 4.04
CA LYS A 68 -2.26 14.06 3.62
C LYS A 68 -1.51 14.01 2.28
N PRO A 69 -0.55 13.08 2.05
CA PRO A 69 0.14 13.02 0.75
C PRO A 69 -0.80 12.69 -0.41
N HIS A 70 -1.79 11.81 -0.20
CA HIS A 70 -2.74 11.42 -1.25
C HIS A 70 -3.67 12.57 -1.65
N LEU A 71 -4.13 13.39 -0.70
CA LEU A 71 -4.91 14.60 -1.03
C LEU A 71 -4.07 15.59 -1.87
N GLY A 72 -2.79 15.76 -1.52
CA GLY A 72 -1.88 16.62 -2.28
C GLY A 72 -1.53 16.10 -3.68
N LEU A 73 -1.49 14.78 -3.87
CA LEU A 73 -1.35 14.15 -5.18
C LEU A 73 -2.62 14.35 -6.01
N ASN A 74 -3.79 14.11 -5.42
CA ASN A 74 -5.08 14.26 -6.11
C ASN A 74 -5.30 15.65 -6.71
N GLN A 75 -4.86 16.70 -6.02
CA GLN A 75 -4.95 18.07 -6.51
C GLN A 75 -4.16 18.32 -7.80
N ARG A 76 -3.10 17.55 -8.04
CA ARG A 76 -2.22 17.68 -9.22
C ARG A 76 -2.51 16.63 -10.28
N MET A 77 -2.83 15.43 -9.83
CA MET A 77 -3.09 14.24 -10.63
C MET A 77 -4.33 13.56 -10.01
N PRO A 78 -5.54 13.88 -10.48
CA PRO A 78 -6.76 13.37 -9.86
C PRO A 78 -6.81 11.85 -9.87
N PHE A 79 -7.24 11.25 -8.76
CA PHE A 79 -7.49 9.82 -8.70
C PHE A 79 -8.89 9.49 -9.18
N GLU A 80 -9.01 8.41 -9.93
CA GLU A 80 -10.28 7.85 -10.36
C GLU A 80 -10.54 6.49 -9.70
N ALA A 81 -11.79 6.02 -9.79
CA ALA A 81 -12.19 4.75 -9.20
C ALA A 81 -11.36 3.56 -9.71
N HIS A 82 -10.92 3.60 -10.97
CA HIS A 82 -10.13 2.53 -11.56
C HIS A 82 -8.72 2.43 -10.94
N HIS A 83 -8.10 3.54 -10.53
CA HIS A 83 -6.81 3.53 -9.83
C HIS A 83 -6.88 2.78 -8.49
N PHE A 84 -7.92 3.01 -7.69
CA PHE A 84 -8.12 2.29 -6.42
C PHE A 84 -8.36 0.79 -6.65
N LYS A 85 -9.12 0.45 -7.70
CA LYS A 85 -9.35 -0.95 -8.10
C LYS A 85 -8.06 -1.63 -8.51
N ALA A 86 -7.22 -0.97 -9.31
CA ALA A 86 -5.92 -1.49 -9.73
C ALA A 86 -4.99 -1.69 -8.53
N TRP A 87 -4.89 -0.70 -7.64
CA TRP A 87 -4.07 -0.79 -6.43
C TRP A 87 -4.50 -1.96 -5.53
N LEU A 88 -5.81 -2.13 -5.28
CA LEU A 88 -6.34 -3.27 -4.52
C LEU A 88 -6.08 -4.61 -5.21
N GLY A 89 -6.15 -4.65 -6.54
CA GLY A 89 -5.83 -5.83 -7.34
C GLY A 89 -4.37 -6.26 -7.15
N HIS A 90 -3.43 -5.32 -7.30
CA HIS A 90 -2.01 -5.57 -7.05
C HIS A 90 -1.74 -5.97 -5.61
N PHE A 91 -2.40 -5.34 -4.64
CA PHE A 91 -2.25 -5.67 -3.22
C PHE A 91 -2.66 -7.12 -2.96
N ASN A 92 -3.89 -7.48 -3.35
CA ASN A 92 -4.45 -8.81 -3.12
C ASN A 92 -3.66 -9.91 -3.83
N THR A 93 -3.31 -9.69 -5.09
CA THR A 93 -2.55 -10.68 -5.86
C THR A 93 -1.13 -10.86 -5.32
N THR A 94 -0.49 -9.80 -4.85
CA THR A 94 0.85 -9.88 -4.25
C THR A 94 0.80 -10.63 -2.93
N ILE A 95 -0.08 -10.26 -2.00
CA ILE A 95 -0.10 -10.91 -0.68
C ILE A 95 -0.46 -12.39 -0.81
N ASP A 96 -1.38 -12.75 -1.72
CA ASP A 96 -1.73 -14.15 -2.02
C ASP A 96 -0.59 -14.93 -2.67
N GLN A 97 0.35 -14.26 -3.32
CA GLN A 97 1.52 -14.91 -3.92
C GLN A 97 2.48 -15.44 -2.85
N TYR A 98 2.62 -14.75 -1.72
CA TYR A 98 3.61 -15.08 -0.70
C TYR A 98 3.02 -15.74 0.56
N PHE A 99 1.83 -15.34 0.98
CA PHE A 99 1.30 -15.67 2.30
C PHE A 99 -0.13 -16.22 2.24
N ASN A 100 -0.56 -16.90 3.31
CA ASN A 100 -1.94 -17.30 3.53
C ASN A 100 -2.24 -17.45 5.04
N GLY A 101 -3.34 -16.87 5.50
CA GLY A 101 -3.78 -17.01 6.89
C GLY A 101 -4.64 -15.82 7.38
N ASP A 102 -4.76 -15.70 8.69
CA ASP A 102 -5.59 -14.70 9.34
C ASP A 102 -5.04 -13.29 9.19
N LYS A 103 -3.72 -13.09 9.26
CA LYS A 103 -3.09 -11.78 9.00
C LYS A 103 -3.25 -11.37 7.56
N VAL A 104 -3.14 -12.29 6.60
CA VAL A 104 -3.45 -12.00 5.19
C VAL A 104 -4.89 -11.53 5.02
N ARG A 105 -5.86 -12.24 5.59
CA ARG A 105 -7.28 -11.84 5.55
C ARG A 105 -7.50 -10.47 6.19
N LEU A 106 -6.88 -10.21 7.34
CA LEU A 106 -6.91 -8.92 8.01
C LEU A 106 -6.33 -7.81 7.13
N ALA A 107 -5.16 -8.03 6.52
CA ALA A 107 -4.48 -7.07 5.65
C ALA A 107 -5.38 -6.66 4.47
N LYS A 108 -6.00 -7.64 3.79
CA LYS A 108 -6.94 -7.37 2.69
C LYS A 108 -8.16 -6.57 3.12
N ASN A 109 -8.76 -6.91 4.25
CA ASN A 109 -9.91 -6.17 4.81
C ASN A 109 -9.54 -4.72 5.15
N ARG A 110 -8.34 -4.51 5.70
CA ARG A 110 -7.81 -3.18 6.02
C ARG A 110 -7.50 -2.40 4.75
N ALA A 111 -6.87 -3.02 3.75
CA ALA A 111 -6.58 -2.42 2.45
C ALA A 111 -7.86 -1.93 1.77
N LEU A 112 -8.91 -2.76 1.72
CA LEU A 112 -10.21 -2.39 1.18
C LEU A 112 -10.82 -1.20 1.93
N SER A 113 -10.78 -1.23 3.26
CA SER A 113 -11.31 -0.14 4.10
C SER A 113 -10.58 1.17 3.85
N ILE A 114 -9.24 1.13 3.79
CA ILE A 114 -8.38 2.30 3.50
C ILE A 114 -8.70 2.86 2.12
N ALA A 115 -8.70 2.02 1.08
CA ALA A 115 -8.99 2.44 -0.28
C ALA A 115 -10.39 3.07 -0.40
N THR A 116 -11.40 2.49 0.25
CA THR A 116 -12.77 3.02 0.28
C THR A 116 -12.82 4.41 0.92
N ILE A 117 -12.21 4.56 2.11
CA ILE A 117 -12.18 5.85 2.81
C ILE A 117 -11.41 6.90 1.99
N MET A 118 -10.27 6.53 1.41
CA MET A 118 -9.49 7.41 0.55
C MET A 118 -10.32 7.89 -0.64
N GLN A 119 -10.96 6.97 -1.36
CA GLN A 119 -11.78 7.28 -2.51
C GLN A 119 -12.93 8.24 -2.17
N ILE A 120 -13.60 8.05 -1.03
CA ILE A 120 -14.67 8.95 -0.56
C ILE A 120 -14.10 10.34 -0.27
N LYS A 121 -12.98 10.43 0.44
CA LYS A 121 -12.37 11.71 0.85
C LYS A 121 -11.72 12.47 -0.31
N ILE A 122 -11.38 11.78 -1.39
CA ILE A 122 -10.75 12.36 -2.58
C ILE A 122 -11.78 12.88 -3.59
N LYS A 123 -12.97 12.27 -3.63
CA LYS A 123 -14.09 12.71 -4.47
C LYS A 123 -14.79 13.98 -3.95
N ASN A 124 -14.61 14.33 -2.68
CA ASN A 124 -15.20 15.49 -2.02
C ASN A 124 -14.19 16.62 -1.90
#